data_AF-A0A9Y1BPB0-F1
#
_entry.id   AF-A0A9Y1BPB0-F1
#
_cell.length_a   1.000
_cell.length_b   1.000
_cell.length_c   1.000
_cell.angle_alpha   90.00
_cell.angle_beta   90.00
_cell.angle_gamma   90.00
#
_symmetry.space_group_name_H-M   'P 1'
#
loop_
_entity.id
_entity.type
_entity.pdbx_description
1 polymer ?
#
loop_
_entity_poly.entity_id
_entity_poly.type
_entity_poly.pdbx_seq_one_letter_code
_entity_poly.pdbx_strand_id
1 'polypeptide(L)'
;MFKRWLMIKKLGSEIDLDRLKAVLFLRKKGKDKDINNLLPLLSDKDWNVRNATALTIIKLVNLYPEKKEEILLKLHQLLEKRSLATKLSVLEILGQLRDYSSKDFIKKIIEESDYDLQYAAIRAIGYLDDVDILSSLKEVVYSKDYITRRAVIFSILRIVNSVEEEKKVELLTPHIHLLIQVYLELNELDEVIYKILDYGDPEQFPGMKPYSEFEIIRLTSLIEQYDYRVPVYKNFAKIIYPLYFPLNS
;
A
#
# COMPACT_ATOMS: atom_id res chain seq x y z
N MET A 1 25.03 18.41 -26.45
CA MET A 1 24.42 19.54 -25.70
C MET A 1 23.04 19.93 -26.27
N PHE A 2 22.92 20.18 -27.59
CA PHE A 2 21.67 20.54 -28.28
C PHE A 2 20.46 19.61 -27.99
N LYS A 3 20.67 18.28 -28.06
CA LYS A 3 19.60 17.28 -27.81
C LYS A 3 18.99 17.36 -26.41
N ARG A 4 19.76 17.75 -25.38
CA ARG A 4 19.27 17.85 -23.99
C ARG A 4 18.40 19.09 -23.81
N TRP A 5 18.86 20.24 -24.28
CA TRP A 5 18.10 21.49 -24.20
C TRP A 5 16.74 21.35 -24.89
N LEU A 6 16.72 20.73 -26.08
CA LEU A 6 15.49 20.47 -26.81
C LEU A 6 14.51 19.59 -26.00
N MET A 7 15.01 18.54 -25.34
CA MET A 7 14.17 17.66 -24.51
C MET A 7 13.59 18.40 -23.30
N ILE A 8 14.37 19.25 -22.63
CA ILE A 8 13.85 20.07 -21.52
C ILE A 8 12.75 21.02 -22.03
N LYS A 9 12.94 21.66 -23.19
CA LYS A 9 11.92 22.52 -23.81
C LYS A 9 10.64 21.73 -24.15
N LYS A 10 10.77 20.48 -24.57
CA LYS A 10 9.62 19.61 -24.91
C LYS A 10 8.73 19.24 -23.73
N LEU A 11 9.16 19.43 -22.48
CA LEU A 11 8.31 19.25 -21.31
C LEU A 11 7.09 20.18 -21.32
N GLY A 12 7.18 21.35 -21.95
CA GLY A 12 6.07 22.30 -22.12
C GLY A 12 5.38 22.23 -23.49
N SER A 13 5.56 21.14 -24.26
CA SER A 13 4.89 20.97 -25.56
C SER A 13 3.39 20.76 -25.40
N GLU A 14 2.57 21.27 -26.32
CA GLU A 14 1.14 20.96 -26.37
C GLU A 14 0.86 19.48 -26.67
N ILE A 15 1.78 18.83 -27.38
CA ILE A 15 1.74 17.42 -27.78
C ILE A 15 2.19 16.55 -26.60
N ASP A 16 1.31 15.68 -26.12
CA ASP A 16 1.54 14.72 -25.04
C ASP A 16 2.71 13.78 -25.34
N LEU A 17 2.83 13.26 -26.57
CA LEU A 17 3.94 12.41 -26.98
C LEU A 17 5.31 13.11 -26.87
N ASP A 18 5.37 14.42 -27.06
CA ASP A 18 6.62 15.18 -26.91
C ASP A 18 7.00 15.33 -25.44
N ARG A 19 6.02 15.65 -24.58
CA ARG A 19 6.22 15.70 -23.13
C ARG A 19 6.64 14.34 -22.58
N LEU A 20 5.96 13.27 -23.00
CA LEU A 20 6.31 11.90 -22.62
C LEU A 20 7.74 11.53 -23.05
N LYS A 21 8.13 11.81 -24.30
CA LYS A 21 9.50 11.56 -24.78
C LYS A 21 10.54 12.34 -23.97
N ALA A 22 10.24 13.59 -23.60
CA ALA A 22 11.11 14.39 -22.76
C ALA A 22 11.26 13.80 -21.35
N VAL A 23 10.16 13.40 -20.71
CA VAL A 23 10.18 12.73 -19.40
C VAL A 23 10.99 11.43 -19.46
N LEU A 24 10.77 10.58 -20.47
CA LEU A 24 11.52 9.33 -20.65
C LEU A 24 13.01 9.57 -20.92
N PHE A 25 13.35 10.65 -21.63
CA PHE A 25 14.73 11.09 -21.79
C PHE A 25 15.36 11.45 -20.42
N LEU A 26 14.66 12.23 -19.59
CA LEU A 26 15.10 12.57 -18.24
C LEU A 26 15.17 11.35 -17.31
N ARG A 27 14.31 10.34 -17.48
CA ARG A 27 14.43 9.06 -16.75
C ARG A 27 15.75 8.35 -17.03
N LYS A 28 16.30 8.51 -18.23
CA LYS A 28 17.56 7.85 -18.64
C LYS A 28 18.80 8.72 -18.39
N LYS A 29 18.68 10.05 -18.51
CA LYS A 29 19.82 10.99 -18.55
C LYS A 29 19.60 12.25 -17.70
N GLY A 30 18.60 12.25 -16.83
CA GLY A 30 18.27 13.36 -15.94
C GLY A 30 19.33 13.59 -14.88
N LYS A 31 19.30 14.79 -14.31
CA LYS A 31 20.12 15.26 -13.19
C LYS A 31 19.20 15.76 -12.09
N ASP A 32 19.74 15.93 -10.89
CA ASP A 32 19.08 16.50 -9.71
C ASP A 32 18.19 17.72 -10.03
N LYS A 33 18.72 18.69 -10.76
CA LYS A 33 18.01 19.93 -11.11
C LYS A 33 16.80 19.73 -12.03
N ASP A 34 16.72 18.60 -12.72
CA ASP A 34 15.59 18.32 -13.61
C ASP A 34 14.35 17.88 -12.83
N ILE A 35 14.48 17.44 -11.57
CA ILE A 35 13.35 17.03 -10.75
C ILE A 35 12.34 18.18 -10.62
N ASN A 36 12.83 19.41 -10.42
CA ASN A 36 11.98 20.60 -10.33
C ASN A 36 11.21 20.90 -11.62
N ASN A 37 11.79 20.59 -12.79
CA ASN A 37 11.11 20.75 -14.08
C ASN A 37 10.01 19.70 -14.29
N LEU A 38 10.07 18.58 -13.57
CA LEU A 38 9.11 17.48 -13.67
C LEU A 38 7.88 17.68 -12.77
N LEU A 39 8.01 18.38 -11.64
CA LEU A 39 6.91 18.57 -10.69
C LEU A 39 5.60 19.09 -11.31
N PRO A 40 5.61 20.08 -12.25
CA PRO A 40 4.37 20.53 -12.89
C PRO A 40 3.64 19.43 -13.68
N LEU A 41 4.39 18.48 -14.26
CA LEU A 41 3.84 17.40 -15.08
C LEU A 41 3.14 16.30 -14.25
N LEU A 42 3.19 16.36 -12.92
CA LEU A 42 2.32 15.54 -12.06
C LEU A 42 0.84 15.92 -12.20
N SER A 43 0.56 17.08 -12.78
CA SER A 43 -0.80 17.56 -13.08
C SER A 43 -1.13 17.51 -14.57
N ASP A 44 -0.31 16.81 -15.37
CA ASP A 44 -0.49 16.74 -16.82
C ASP A 44 -1.87 16.19 -17.20
N LYS A 45 -2.44 16.63 -18.32
CA LYS A 45 -3.72 16.12 -18.85
C LYS A 45 -3.64 14.63 -19.19
N ASP A 46 -2.50 14.17 -19.71
CA ASP A 46 -2.29 12.80 -20.15
C ASP A 46 -1.79 11.91 -19.00
N TRP A 47 -2.45 10.77 -18.79
CA TRP A 47 -2.09 9.84 -17.72
C TRP A 47 -0.71 9.20 -17.91
N ASN A 48 -0.30 8.91 -19.15
CA ASN A 48 1.01 8.33 -19.42
C ASN A 48 2.13 9.31 -19.07
N VAL A 49 1.92 10.61 -19.35
CA VAL A 49 2.86 11.67 -18.95
C VAL A 49 2.96 11.76 -17.44
N ARG A 50 1.84 11.78 -16.70
CA ARG A 50 1.84 11.81 -15.22
C ARG A 50 2.56 10.61 -14.62
N ASN A 51 2.21 9.41 -15.07
CA ASN A 51 2.80 8.16 -14.59
C ASN A 51 4.31 8.10 -14.87
N ALA A 52 4.73 8.41 -16.11
CA ALA A 52 6.15 8.47 -16.45
C ALA A 52 6.89 9.53 -15.63
N THR A 53 6.24 10.65 -15.32
CA THR A 53 6.80 11.73 -14.50
C THR A 53 7.03 11.27 -13.06
N ALA A 54 6.02 10.67 -12.43
CA ALA A 54 6.13 10.12 -11.08
C ALA A 54 7.29 9.12 -10.97
N LEU A 55 7.33 8.12 -11.87
CA LEU A 55 8.41 7.13 -11.91
C LEU A 55 9.79 7.73 -12.20
N THR A 56 9.84 8.84 -12.92
CA THR A 56 11.09 9.56 -13.18
C THR A 56 11.56 10.33 -11.95
N ILE A 57 10.65 11.01 -11.25
CA ILE A 57 10.95 11.71 -9.99
C ILE A 57 11.47 10.71 -8.96
N ILE A 58 10.76 9.60 -8.73
CA ILE A 58 11.17 8.55 -7.78
C ILE A 58 12.59 8.07 -8.10
N LYS A 59 12.85 7.75 -9.37
CA LYS A 59 14.19 7.32 -9.82
C LYS A 59 15.26 8.37 -9.57
N LEU A 60 15.00 9.63 -9.91
CA LEU A 60 15.98 10.70 -9.74
C LEU A 60 16.23 11.00 -8.26
N VAL A 61 15.20 11.01 -7.41
CA VAL A 61 15.36 11.17 -5.95
C VAL A 61 16.21 10.04 -5.38
N ASN A 62 16.00 8.79 -5.80
CA ASN A 62 16.84 7.66 -5.38
C ASN A 62 18.29 7.75 -5.88
N LEU A 63 18.54 8.41 -7.01
CA LEU A 63 19.89 8.69 -7.54
C LEU A 63 20.57 9.89 -6.85
N TYR A 64 19.78 10.80 -6.28
CA TYR A 64 20.22 12.04 -5.64
C TYR A 64 19.57 12.17 -4.25
N PRO A 65 19.96 11.32 -3.27
CA PRO A 65 19.30 11.28 -1.95
C PRO A 65 19.34 12.60 -1.20
N GLU A 66 20.34 13.44 -1.43
CA GLU A 66 20.47 14.79 -0.87
C GLU A 66 19.33 15.73 -1.27
N LYS A 67 18.57 15.38 -2.31
CA LYS A 67 17.37 16.11 -2.75
C LYS A 67 16.08 15.59 -2.15
N LYS A 68 16.08 14.43 -1.48
CA LYS A 68 14.85 13.77 -1.02
C LYS A 68 13.99 14.70 -0.16
N GLU A 69 14.56 15.30 0.87
CA GLU A 69 13.81 16.18 1.78
C GLU A 69 13.22 17.41 1.07
N GLU A 70 14.03 18.08 0.23
CA GLU A 70 13.58 19.23 -0.58
C GLU A 70 12.38 18.87 -1.47
N ILE A 71 12.42 17.69 -2.09
CA ILE A 71 11.36 17.22 -3.00
C ILE A 71 10.12 16.75 -2.23
N LEU A 72 10.28 16.06 -1.09
CA LEU A 72 9.14 15.67 -0.25
C LEU A 72 8.35 16.90 0.22
N LEU A 73 9.03 17.96 0.68
CA LEU A 73 8.37 19.22 1.06
C LEU A 73 7.54 19.83 -0.08
N LYS A 74 8.07 19.80 -1.32
CA LYS A 74 7.34 20.28 -2.50
C LYS A 74 6.15 19.39 -2.86
N LEU A 75 6.28 18.08 -2.68
CA LEU A 75 5.19 17.13 -2.92
C LEU A 75 4.06 17.31 -1.90
N HIS A 76 4.37 17.53 -0.62
CA HIS A 76 3.36 17.85 0.40
C HIS A 76 2.57 19.11 0.05
N GLN A 77 3.24 20.18 -0.41
CA GLN A 77 2.57 21.40 -0.85
C GLN A 77 1.62 21.16 -2.04
N LEU A 78 1.89 20.16 -2.89
CA LEU A 78 1.02 19.82 -4.02
C LEU A 78 -0.24 19.06 -3.59
N LEU A 79 -0.28 18.44 -2.40
CA LEU A 79 -1.47 17.73 -1.90
C LEU A 79 -2.59 18.67 -1.46
N GLU A 80 -2.25 19.83 -0.88
CA GLU A 80 -3.22 20.74 -0.26
C GLU A 80 -4.08 21.53 -1.27
N LYS A 81 -3.61 21.72 -2.52
CA LYS A 81 -4.18 22.75 -3.44
C LYS A 81 -4.40 22.31 -4.89
N ARG A 82 -4.51 21.01 -5.17
CA ARG A 82 -4.49 20.51 -6.55
C ARG A 82 -5.57 19.49 -6.89
N SER A 83 -5.74 19.26 -8.18
CA SER A 83 -6.72 18.35 -8.78
C SER A 83 -6.51 16.91 -8.32
N LEU A 84 -7.54 16.08 -8.47
CA LEU A 84 -7.46 14.64 -8.19
C LEU A 84 -6.25 14.00 -8.87
N ALA A 85 -6.00 14.31 -10.15
CA ALA A 85 -4.86 13.80 -10.91
C ALA A 85 -3.49 14.08 -10.25
N THR A 86 -3.31 15.27 -9.68
CA THR A 86 -2.09 15.63 -8.94
C THR A 86 -1.99 14.83 -7.66
N LYS A 87 -3.07 14.72 -6.88
CA LYS A 87 -3.08 13.96 -5.62
C LYS A 87 -2.72 12.49 -5.84
N LEU A 88 -3.31 11.85 -6.86
CA LEU A 88 -3.00 10.48 -7.23
C LEU A 88 -1.51 10.29 -7.56
N SER A 89 -0.94 11.20 -8.35
CA SER A 89 0.47 11.12 -8.75
C SER A 89 1.42 11.38 -7.58
N VAL A 90 1.06 12.28 -6.68
CA VAL A 90 1.85 12.59 -5.49
C VAL A 90 1.81 11.42 -4.49
N LEU A 91 0.65 10.83 -4.21
CA LEU A 91 0.52 9.67 -3.33
C LEU A 91 1.39 8.50 -3.81
N GLU A 92 1.42 8.22 -5.12
CA GLU A 92 2.29 7.19 -5.69
C GLU A 92 3.77 7.47 -5.39
N ILE A 93 4.21 8.73 -5.50
CA ILE A 93 5.60 9.11 -5.20
C ILE A 93 5.91 8.99 -3.72
N LEU A 94 5.04 9.52 -2.84
CA LEU A 94 5.24 9.49 -1.39
C LEU A 94 5.33 8.07 -0.86
N GLY A 95 4.45 7.18 -1.33
CA GLY A 95 4.50 5.75 -1.00
C GLY A 95 5.82 5.12 -1.45
N GLN A 96 6.17 5.23 -2.74
CA GLN A 96 7.39 4.58 -3.26
C GLN A 96 8.69 5.17 -2.71
N LEU A 97 8.70 6.43 -2.27
CA LEU A 97 9.84 7.04 -1.58
C LEU A 97 9.89 6.71 -0.09
N ARG A 98 8.91 5.95 0.44
CA ARG A 98 8.75 5.61 1.86
C ARG A 98 8.79 6.85 2.73
N ASP A 99 7.97 7.84 2.39
CA ASP A 99 7.85 9.04 3.20
C ASP A 99 6.95 8.81 4.41
N TYR A 100 7.55 8.34 5.50
CA TYR A 100 6.86 8.12 6.78
C TYR A 100 6.24 9.39 7.36
N SER A 101 6.74 10.58 7.01
CA SER A 101 6.15 11.85 7.46
C SER A 101 4.75 12.11 6.87
N SER A 102 4.42 11.46 5.75
CA SER A 102 3.09 11.51 5.13
C SER A 102 2.08 10.56 5.77
N LYS A 103 2.47 9.71 6.72
CA LYS A 103 1.65 8.59 7.23
C LYS A 103 0.27 9.05 7.68
N ASP A 104 0.19 10.04 8.57
CA ASP A 104 -1.09 10.49 9.13
C ASP A 104 -1.97 11.18 8.08
N PHE A 105 -1.34 11.90 7.15
CA PHE A 105 -2.05 12.52 6.03
C PHE A 105 -2.64 11.46 5.08
N ILE A 106 -1.89 10.40 4.77
CA ILE A 106 -2.37 9.29 3.94
C ILE A 106 -3.52 8.55 4.65
N LYS A 107 -3.40 8.28 5.97
CA LYS A 107 -4.48 7.67 6.77
C LYS A 107 -5.77 8.49 6.68
N LYS A 108 -5.68 9.81 6.85
CA LYS A 108 -6.83 10.71 6.71
C LYS A 108 -7.51 10.60 5.34
N ILE A 109 -6.72 10.48 4.26
CA ILE A 109 -7.30 10.29 2.91
C ILE A 109 -8.03 8.94 2.81
N ILE A 110 -7.51 7.87 3.39
CA ILE A 110 -8.17 6.56 3.40
C ILE A 110 -9.54 6.64 4.09
N GLU A 111 -9.65 7.41 5.16
CA GLU A 111 -10.88 7.57 5.96
C GLU A 111 -11.90 8.53 5.32
N GLU A 112 -11.44 9.62 4.70
CA GLU A 112 -12.32 10.72 4.24
C GLU A 112 -12.64 10.69 2.74
N SER A 113 -12.01 9.79 1.96
CA SER A 113 -12.16 9.74 0.50
C SER A 113 -12.73 8.42 0.01
N ASP A 114 -13.38 8.46 -1.14
CA ASP A 114 -13.88 7.29 -1.86
C ASP A 114 -13.13 7.06 -3.19
N TYR A 115 -13.27 5.86 -3.75
CA TYR A 115 -12.82 5.49 -5.11
C TYR A 115 -11.30 5.66 -5.33
N ASP A 116 -10.90 6.28 -6.46
CA ASP A 116 -9.51 6.36 -6.92
C ASP A 116 -8.55 6.97 -5.90
N LEU A 117 -9.02 7.98 -5.16
CA LEU A 117 -8.18 8.69 -4.19
C LEU A 117 -7.90 7.81 -2.97
N GLN A 118 -8.93 7.10 -2.48
CA GLN A 118 -8.80 6.11 -1.41
C GLN A 118 -7.88 4.97 -1.85
N TYR A 119 -8.09 4.45 -3.06
CA TYR A 119 -7.25 3.41 -3.67
C TYR A 119 -5.77 3.81 -3.73
N ALA A 120 -5.48 5.03 -4.20
CA ALA A 120 -4.11 5.53 -4.26
C ALA A 120 -3.49 5.69 -2.86
N ALA A 121 -4.27 6.15 -1.88
CA ALA A 121 -3.81 6.29 -0.51
C ALA A 121 -3.51 4.93 0.14
N ILE A 122 -4.38 3.94 -0.04
CA ILE A 122 -4.16 2.56 0.39
C ILE A 122 -2.89 2.00 -0.22
N ARG A 123 -2.68 2.17 -1.54
CA ARG A 123 -1.44 1.71 -2.18
C ARG A 123 -0.21 2.42 -1.62
N ALA A 124 -0.29 3.73 -1.44
CA ALA A 124 0.81 4.53 -0.88
C ALA A 124 1.18 4.07 0.53
N ILE A 125 0.18 3.77 1.36
CA ILE A 125 0.37 3.31 2.72
C ILE A 125 1.03 1.93 2.78
N GLY A 126 0.66 1.04 1.85
CA GLY A 126 1.29 -0.28 1.72
C GLY A 126 2.79 -0.19 1.41
N TYR A 127 3.23 0.82 0.65
CA TYR A 127 4.66 1.01 0.35
C TYR A 127 5.47 1.52 1.54
N LEU A 128 4.84 2.05 2.59
CA LEU A 128 5.57 2.49 3.79
C LEU A 128 6.16 1.31 4.56
N ASP A 129 5.67 0.07 4.36
CA ASP A 129 6.18 -1.12 5.03
C ASP A 129 6.17 -0.96 6.58
N ASP A 130 5.17 -0.25 7.09
CA ASP A 130 4.99 0.06 8.51
C ASP A 130 3.84 -0.79 9.07
N VAL A 131 4.17 -1.72 9.98
CA VAL A 131 3.20 -2.63 10.61
C VAL A 131 2.18 -1.88 11.46
N ASP A 132 2.54 -0.74 12.03
CA ASP A 132 1.64 0.06 12.88
C ASP A 132 0.42 0.58 12.11
N ILE A 133 0.48 0.54 10.77
CA ILE A 133 -0.60 0.94 9.89
C ILE A 133 -1.70 -0.12 9.79
N LEU A 134 -1.40 -1.40 10.05
CA LEU A 134 -2.37 -2.48 9.94
C LEU A 134 -3.63 -2.21 10.76
N SER A 135 -3.50 -1.59 11.95
CA SER A 135 -4.64 -1.15 12.76
C SER A 135 -5.60 -0.21 12.02
N SER A 136 -5.07 0.70 11.20
CA SER A 136 -5.86 1.66 10.44
C SER A 136 -6.55 1.04 9.21
N LEU A 137 -6.21 -0.20 8.83
CA LEU A 137 -6.79 -0.90 7.68
C LEU A 137 -7.93 -1.86 8.05
N LYS A 138 -8.27 -1.98 9.35
CA LYS A 138 -9.22 -2.98 9.87
C LYS A 138 -10.62 -2.88 9.28
N GLU A 139 -11.14 -1.69 9.07
CA GLU A 139 -12.47 -1.51 8.47
C GLU A 139 -12.41 -1.63 6.94
N VAL A 140 -11.37 -1.08 6.34
CA VAL A 140 -11.25 -0.95 4.88
C VAL A 140 -11.07 -2.31 4.19
N VAL A 141 -10.46 -3.29 4.88
CA VAL A 141 -10.28 -4.66 4.37
C VAL A 141 -11.62 -5.39 4.14
N TYR A 142 -12.71 -4.91 4.76
CA TYR A 142 -14.06 -5.44 4.59
C TYR A 142 -14.95 -4.55 3.71
N SER A 143 -14.35 -3.62 2.96
CA SER A 143 -15.08 -2.75 2.04
C SER A 143 -15.92 -3.57 1.04
N LYS A 144 -17.15 -3.12 0.82
CA LYS A 144 -18.04 -3.68 -0.21
C LYS A 144 -17.51 -3.39 -1.61
N ASP A 145 -16.80 -2.26 -1.78
CA ASP A 145 -16.14 -1.95 -3.04
C ASP A 145 -14.99 -2.91 -3.31
N TYR A 146 -15.07 -3.62 -4.42
CA TYR A 146 -14.10 -4.64 -4.78
C TYR A 146 -12.70 -4.07 -4.99
N ILE A 147 -12.59 -2.89 -5.61
CA ILE A 147 -11.29 -2.29 -5.96
C ILE A 147 -10.57 -1.86 -4.68
N THR A 148 -11.26 -1.14 -3.80
CA THR A 148 -10.77 -0.74 -2.48
C THR A 148 -10.37 -1.97 -1.66
N ARG A 149 -11.25 -2.98 -1.55
CA ARG A 149 -10.96 -4.21 -0.80
C ARG A 149 -9.69 -4.90 -1.31
N ARG A 150 -9.58 -5.10 -2.63
CA ARG A 150 -8.39 -5.71 -3.24
C ARG A 150 -7.13 -4.90 -2.99
N ALA A 151 -7.20 -3.57 -3.06
CA ALA A 151 -6.06 -2.71 -2.79
C ALA A 151 -5.55 -2.84 -1.35
N VAL A 152 -6.46 -2.90 -0.38
CA VAL A 152 -6.10 -3.10 1.03
C VAL A 152 -5.48 -4.48 1.23
N ILE A 153 -6.05 -5.53 0.66
CA ILE A 153 -5.54 -6.90 0.75
C ILE A 153 -4.09 -6.99 0.23
N PHE A 154 -3.81 -6.42 -0.94
CA PHE A 154 -2.43 -6.38 -1.46
C PHE A 154 -1.48 -5.50 -0.64
N SER A 155 -2.00 -4.43 -0.03
CA SER A 155 -1.20 -3.55 0.83
C SER A 155 -0.84 -4.25 2.15
N ILE A 156 -1.78 -4.97 2.77
CA ILE A 156 -1.54 -5.80 3.95
C ILE A 156 -0.52 -6.89 3.62
N LEU A 157 -0.69 -7.62 2.49
CA LEU A 157 0.26 -8.65 2.07
C LEU A 157 1.68 -8.09 1.91
N ARG A 158 1.81 -6.90 1.31
CA ARG A 158 3.10 -6.21 1.18
C ARG A 158 3.72 -5.91 2.56
N ILE A 159 2.95 -5.32 3.48
CA ILE A 159 3.42 -4.99 4.82
C ILE A 159 3.85 -6.26 5.57
N VAL A 160 3.04 -7.33 5.53
CA VAL A 160 3.37 -8.60 6.17
C VAL A 160 4.67 -9.19 5.61
N ASN A 161 4.88 -9.09 4.30
CA ASN A 161 6.07 -9.60 3.63
C ASN A 161 7.32 -8.75 3.87
N SER A 162 7.19 -7.50 4.33
CA SER A 162 8.34 -6.65 4.69
C SER A 162 8.75 -6.77 6.15
N VAL A 163 7.95 -7.44 7.00
CA VAL A 163 8.34 -7.75 8.39
C VAL A 163 9.44 -8.82 8.42
N GLU A 164 10.49 -8.58 9.22
CA GLU A 164 11.56 -9.54 9.50
C GLU A 164 10.98 -10.84 10.09
N GLU A 165 11.46 -12.00 9.64
CA GLU A 165 10.89 -13.31 9.98
C GLU A 165 10.83 -13.55 11.50
N GLU A 166 11.89 -13.17 12.22
CA GLU A 166 11.98 -13.29 13.68
C GLU A 166 10.96 -12.44 14.45
N LYS A 167 10.44 -11.37 13.83
CA LYS A 167 9.47 -10.43 14.44
C LYS A 167 8.04 -10.66 13.98
N LYS A 168 7.82 -11.46 12.93
CA LYS A 168 6.48 -11.66 12.35
C LYS A 168 5.46 -12.13 13.37
N VAL A 169 5.80 -13.13 14.18
CA VAL A 169 4.86 -13.68 15.18
C VAL A 169 4.47 -12.60 16.19
N GLU A 170 5.46 -11.95 16.80
CA GLU A 170 5.23 -10.88 17.80
C GLU A 170 4.40 -9.73 17.23
N LEU A 171 4.80 -9.19 16.08
CA LEU A 171 4.18 -7.97 15.54
C LEU A 171 2.84 -8.23 14.84
N LEU A 172 2.60 -9.43 14.31
CA LEU A 172 1.38 -9.71 13.52
C LEU A 172 0.30 -10.47 14.28
N THR A 173 0.60 -11.03 15.47
CA THR A 173 -0.42 -11.70 16.32
C THR A 173 -1.65 -10.81 16.57
N PRO A 174 -1.52 -9.53 16.95
CA PRO A 174 -2.66 -8.63 17.14
C PRO A 174 -3.51 -8.36 15.88
N HIS A 175 -2.99 -8.74 14.71
CA HIS A 175 -3.55 -8.46 13.39
C HIS A 175 -4.05 -9.71 12.67
N ILE A 176 -4.11 -10.87 13.32
CA ILE A 176 -4.42 -12.16 12.67
C ILE A 176 -5.70 -12.15 11.82
N HIS A 177 -6.75 -11.40 12.20
CA HIS A 177 -7.96 -11.30 11.37
C HIS A 177 -7.74 -10.66 9.99
N LEU A 178 -6.77 -9.75 9.88
CA LEU A 178 -6.36 -9.15 8.61
C LEU A 178 -5.62 -10.18 7.76
N LEU A 179 -4.72 -10.94 8.37
CA LEU A 179 -3.97 -11.99 7.70
C LEU A 179 -4.90 -13.10 7.21
N ILE A 180 -5.86 -13.51 8.04
CA ILE A 180 -6.92 -14.45 7.65
C ILE A 180 -7.70 -13.90 6.45
N GLN A 181 -8.06 -12.62 6.44
CA GLN A 181 -8.77 -12.05 5.29
C GLN A 181 -7.92 -12.09 4.01
N VAL A 182 -6.60 -11.85 4.12
CA VAL A 182 -5.66 -12.01 3.00
C VAL A 182 -5.62 -13.46 2.52
N TYR A 183 -5.53 -14.44 3.43
CA TYR A 183 -5.59 -15.87 3.08
C TYR A 183 -6.90 -16.25 2.39
N LEU A 184 -8.03 -15.76 2.88
CA LEU A 184 -9.33 -16.05 2.27
C LEU A 184 -9.46 -15.46 0.86
N GLU A 185 -8.87 -14.29 0.59
CA GLU A 185 -8.97 -13.59 -0.70
C GLU A 185 -7.86 -13.92 -1.71
N LEU A 186 -6.68 -14.34 -1.24
CA LEU A 186 -5.50 -14.60 -2.08
C LEU A 186 -4.93 -16.01 -1.98
N ASN A 187 -5.29 -16.77 -0.94
CA ASN A 187 -4.64 -18.04 -0.60
C ASN A 187 -3.12 -17.87 -0.38
N GLU A 188 -2.78 -16.84 0.39
CA GLU A 188 -1.42 -16.46 0.80
C GLU A 188 -1.36 -16.36 2.33
N LEU A 189 -0.15 -16.35 2.90
CA LEU A 189 0.14 -16.23 4.35
C LEU A 189 -0.17 -17.48 5.20
N ASP A 190 -0.31 -18.65 4.58
CA ASP A 190 -0.62 -19.93 5.25
C ASP A 190 0.36 -20.22 6.40
N GLU A 191 1.66 -20.17 6.09
CA GLU A 191 2.74 -20.42 7.04
C GLU A 191 2.78 -19.36 8.15
N VAL A 192 2.53 -18.09 7.81
CA VAL A 192 2.54 -16.98 8.78
C VAL A 192 1.38 -17.14 9.77
N ILE A 193 0.18 -17.45 9.28
CA ILE A 193 -1.00 -17.70 10.11
C ILE A 193 -0.75 -18.91 11.02
N TYR A 194 -0.22 -20.01 10.47
CA TYR A 194 0.09 -21.19 11.28
C TYR A 194 1.12 -20.89 12.38
N LYS A 195 2.22 -20.20 12.05
CA LYS A 195 3.26 -19.80 13.03
C LYS A 195 2.70 -18.90 14.12
N ILE A 196 1.84 -17.95 13.77
CA ILE A 196 1.16 -17.10 14.76
C ILE A 196 0.31 -17.98 15.68
N LEU A 197 -0.49 -18.91 15.14
CA LEU A 197 -1.32 -19.79 15.95
C LEU A 197 -0.50 -20.71 16.87
N ASP A 198 0.68 -21.16 16.45
CA ASP A 198 1.55 -22.05 17.23
C ASP A 198 2.38 -21.30 18.29
N TYR A 199 3.00 -20.16 17.93
CA TYR A 199 4.00 -19.47 18.76
C TYR A 199 3.55 -18.11 19.30
N GLY A 200 2.43 -17.56 18.84
CA GLY A 200 1.93 -16.25 19.26
C GLY A 200 1.62 -16.20 20.76
N ASP A 201 1.90 -15.06 21.38
CA ASP A 201 1.56 -14.83 22.79
C ASP A 201 0.02 -14.86 22.94
N PRO A 202 -0.52 -15.79 23.75
CA PRO A 202 -1.94 -15.90 24.05
C PRO A 202 -2.64 -14.60 24.48
N GLU A 203 -1.92 -13.66 25.08
CA GLU A 203 -2.47 -12.38 25.56
C GLU A 203 -2.57 -11.31 24.44
N GLN A 204 -1.83 -11.49 23.35
CA GLN A 204 -1.79 -10.55 22.23
C GLN A 204 -2.81 -10.85 21.13
N PHE A 205 -3.44 -12.03 21.17
CA PHE A 205 -4.48 -12.37 20.20
C PHE A 205 -5.68 -11.43 20.33
N PRO A 206 -6.23 -10.94 19.21
CA PRO A 206 -7.49 -10.20 19.25
C PRO A 206 -8.63 -11.13 19.72
N GLY A 207 -9.70 -10.52 20.20
CA GLY A 207 -10.91 -11.25 20.58
C GLY A 207 -11.58 -11.94 19.38
N MET A 208 -12.56 -12.79 19.68
CA MET A 208 -13.28 -13.55 18.65
C MET A 208 -13.90 -12.64 17.58
N LYS A 209 -13.82 -13.11 16.34
CA LYS A 209 -14.54 -12.54 15.20
C LYS A 209 -15.48 -13.58 14.58
N PRO A 210 -16.67 -13.17 14.09
CA PRO A 210 -17.53 -14.07 13.32
C PRO A 210 -16.89 -14.46 11.98
N TYR A 211 -16.99 -15.75 11.65
CA TYR A 211 -16.65 -16.32 10.35
C TYR A 211 -17.79 -17.22 9.86
N SER A 212 -18.03 -17.21 8.55
CA SER A 212 -18.97 -18.13 7.90
C SER A 212 -18.47 -19.58 7.96
N GLU A 213 -19.39 -20.53 7.81
CA GLU A 213 -19.04 -21.96 7.77
C GLU A 213 -17.98 -22.27 6.69
N PHE A 214 -18.11 -21.65 5.51
CA PHE A 214 -17.13 -21.82 4.43
C PHE A 214 -15.73 -21.30 4.80
N GLU A 215 -15.65 -20.14 5.44
CA GLU A 215 -14.37 -19.58 5.90
C GLU A 215 -13.74 -20.45 6.98
N ILE A 216 -14.55 -20.96 7.93
CA ILE A 216 -14.09 -21.88 8.97
C ILE A 216 -13.55 -23.16 8.36
N ILE A 217 -14.24 -23.76 7.38
CA ILE A 217 -13.75 -24.95 6.68
C ILE A 217 -12.39 -24.66 6.03
N ARG A 218 -12.24 -23.54 5.32
CA ARG A 218 -10.95 -23.17 4.69
C ARG A 218 -9.83 -22.97 5.70
N LEU A 219 -10.14 -22.42 6.87
CA LEU A 219 -9.17 -22.18 7.92
C LEU A 219 -8.79 -23.47 8.66
N THR A 220 -9.75 -24.36 8.89
CA THR A 220 -9.50 -25.70 9.43
C THR A 220 -8.60 -26.49 8.46
N SER A 221 -8.91 -26.46 7.16
CA SER A 221 -8.05 -27.07 6.14
C SER A 221 -6.64 -26.47 6.09
N LEU A 222 -6.45 -25.19 6.44
CA LEU A 222 -5.12 -24.58 6.54
C LEU A 222 -4.34 -25.19 7.71
N ILE A 223 -4.92 -25.28 8.90
CA ILE A 223 -4.21 -25.77 10.08
C ILE A 223 -3.94 -27.28 10.01
N GLU A 224 -4.82 -28.04 9.35
CA GLU A 224 -4.68 -29.50 9.15
C GLU A 224 -3.61 -29.90 8.13
N GLN A 225 -3.09 -28.96 7.34
CA GLN A 225 -1.96 -29.21 6.43
C GLN A 225 -0.62 -29.37 7.17
N TYR A 226 -0.58 -28.99 8.45
CA TYR A 226 0.61 -29.02 9.29
C TYR A 226 0.46 -30.04 10.42
N ASP A 227 1.56 -30.31 11.13
CA ASP A 227 1.54 -31.21 12.27
C ASP A 227 0.59 -30.72 13.38
N TYR A 228 -0.07 -31.67 14.04
CA TYR A 228 -0.96 -31.37 15.16
C TYR A 228 -0.20 -30.72 16.32
N ARG A 229 -0.61 -29.50 16.68
CA ARG A 229 -0.02 -28.73 17.79
C ARG A 229 -1.13 -28.16 18.67
N VAL A 230 -1.11 -28.51 19.96
CA VAL A 230 -2.12 -28.04 20.92
C VAL A 230 -2.28 -26.51 20.96
N PRO A 231 -1.20 -25.69 20.90
CA PRO A 231 -1.33 -24.23 20.85
C PRO A 231 -2.15 -23.74 19.66
N VAL A 232 -1.95 -24.32 18.47
CA VAL A 232 -2.65 -23.94 17.25
C VAL A 232 -4.16 -24.02 17.42
N TYR A 233 -4.68 -25.18 17.84
CA TYR A 233 -6.13 -25.36 18.02
C TYR A 233 -6.70 -24.53 19.18
N LYS A 234 -5.93 -24.34 20.27
CA LYS A 234 -6.34 -23.47 21.38
C LYS A 234 -6.46 -22.02 20.94
N ASN A 235 -5.46 -21.50 20.23
CA ASN A 235 -5.45 -20.12 19.77
C ASN A 235 -6.46 -19.91 18.63
N PHE A 236 -6.63 -20.89 17.74
CA PHE A 236 -7.68 -20.90 16.72
C PHE A 236 -9.08 -20.74 17.33
N ALA A 237 -9.39 -21.53 18.37
CA ALA A 237 -10.66 -21.45 19.07
C ALA A 237 -10.88 -20.12 19.82
N LYS A 238 -9.82 -19.34 20.12
CA LYS A 238 -9.94 -18.02 20.78
C LYS A 238 -10.32 -16.90 19.82
N ILE A 239 -10.00 -17.04 18.54
CA ILE A 239 -10.16 -15.96 17.56
C ILE A 239 -11.39 -16.15 16.68
N ILE A 240 -11.99 -17.33 16.62
CA ILE A 240 -13.11 -17.62 15.72
C ILE A 240 -14.38 -17.91 16.52
N TYR A 241 -15.48 -17.30 16.07
CA TYR A 241 -16.84 -17.69 16.46
C TYR A 241 -17.67 -18.02 15.20
N PRO A 242 -18.35 -19.17 15.11
CA PRO A 242 -19.14 -19.51 13.93
C PRO A 242 -20.39 -18.63 13.82
N LEU A 243 -20.58 -18.01 12.66
CA LEU A 243 -21.80 -17.26 12.37
C LEU A 243 -22.91 -18.23 11.95
N TYR A 244 -23.76 -18.64 12.89
CA TYR A 244 -24.76 -19.68 12.63
C TYR A 244 -25.93 -19.26 11.72
N PHE A 245 -26.19 -17.96 11.49
CA PHE A 245 -27.14 -17.48 10.47
C PHE A 245 -26.82 -16.01 10.09
N PRO A 246 -26.97 -15.57 8.82
CA PRO A 246 -27.08 -14.15 8.53
C PRO A 246 -28.40 -13.65 9.11
N LEU A 247 -28.37 -12.71 10.05
CA LEU A 247 -29.56 -11.91 10.33
C LEU A 247 -29.83 -11.14 9.03
N ASN A 248 -30.88 -11.56 8.32
CA ASN A 248 -31.40 -10.87 7.15
C ASN A 248 -31.48 -9.36 7.45
N SER A 249 -30.74 -8.56 6.70
CA SER A 249 -30.96 -7.12 6.55
C SER A 249 -30.68 -6.70 5.12
#